data_AF-A0AAV6CB88-F1
#
_entry.id   AF-A0AAV6CB88-F1
#
_cell.length_a   1.000
_cell.length_b   1.000
_cell.length_c   1.000
_cell.angle_alpha   90.00
_cell.angle_beta   90.00
_cell.angle_gamma   90.00
#
_symmetry.space_group_name_H-M   'P 1'
#
loop_
_entity.id
_entity.type
_entity.pdbx_description
1 polymer ?
#
loop_
_entity_poly.entity_id
_entity_poly.type
_entity_poly.pdbx_seq_one_letter_code
_entity_poly.pdbx_strand_id
1 'polypeptide(L)' 'MITHQELNQAALLGQPVNYQVNGLTFECVVRDVREVWGKPQVQIEPVSGSGLKWVDLSSVKLPAAGMEVAR' A
#
# COMPACT_ATOMS: atom_id res chain seq x y z
N MET A 1 -4.77 10.60 7.96
CA MET A 1 -3.83 9.53 8.33
C MET A 1 -4.54 8.24 7.97
N ILE A 2 -3.93 7.35 7.18
CA ILE A 2 -4.58 6.11 6.74
C ILE A 2 -4.69 5.14 7.92
N THR A 3 -5.83 4.49 8.07
CA THR A 3 -6.10 3.53 9.13
C THR A 3 -5.75 2.11 8.72
N HIS A 4 -5.57 1.25 9.71
CA HIS A 4 -5.34 -0.18 9.49
C HIS A 4 -6.53 -0.84 8.75
N GLN A 5 -7.77 -0.41 9.04
CA GLN A 5 -8.97 -0.92 8.39
C GLN A 5 -9.02 -0.59 6.89
N GLU A 6 -8.68 0.65 6.51
CA GLU A 6 -8.62 1.06 5.11
C GLU A 6 -7.60 0.24 4.31
N LEU A 7 -6.48 -0.16 4.93
CA LEU A 7 -5.46 -0.98 4.27
C LEU A 7 -5.87 -2.45 4.13
N ASN A 8 -6.55 -3.02 5.12
CA ASN A 8 -7.13 -4.34 4.96
C ASN A 8 -8.15 -4.36 3.83
N GLN A 9 -8.97 -3.30 3.71
CA GLN A 9 -9.89 -3.18 2.60
C GLN A 9 -9.14 -3.05 1.26
N ALA A 10 -8.07 -2.25 1.19
CA ALA A 10 -7.24 -2.16 -0.01
C ALA A 10 -6.61 -3.51 -0.39
N ALA A 11 -6.15 -4.29 0.59
CA ALA A 11 -5.60 -5.62 0.37
C ALA A 11 -6.66 -6.60 -0.17
N LEU A 12 -7.85 -6.62 0.45
CA LEU A 12 -8.96 -7.47 0.04
C LEU A 12 -9.48 -7.14 -1.38
N LEU A 13 -9.49 -5.86 -1.74
CA LEU A 13 -9.95 -5.40 -3.05
C LEU A 13 -8.84 -5.43 -4.11
N GLY A 14 -7.59 -5.70 -3.73
CA GLY A 14 -6.44 -5.53 -4.61
C GLY A 14 -6.29 -4.09 -5.13
N GLN A 15 -6.74 -3.11 -4.35
CA GLN A 15 -6.71 -1.71 -4.74
C GLN A 15 -5.27 -1.20 -4.76
N PRO A 16 -4.85 -0.45 -5.80
CA PRO A 16 -3.53 0.13 -5.82
C PRO A 16 -3.37 1.22 -4.75
N VAL A 17 -2.16 1.30 -4.24
CA VAL A 17 -1.66 2.25 -3.25
C VAL A 17 -0.37 2.88 -3.75
N ASN A 18 -0.07 4.07 -3.26
CA ASN A 18 1.18 4.77 -3.58
C ASN A 18 2.20 4.54 -2.47
N TYR A 19 3.30 3.86 -2.80
CA TYR A 19 4.46 3.70 -1.93
C TYR A 19 5.48 4.81 -2.20
N GLN A 20 5.81 5.60 -1.18
CA GLN A 20 6.77 6.71 -1.29
C GLN A 20 8.08 6.38 -0.57
N VAL A 21 9.20 6.44 -1.28
CA VAL A 21 10.54 6.21 -0.74
C VAL A 21 11.57 7.10 -1.45
N ASN A 22 12.43 7.78 -0.69
CA ASN A 22 13.51 8.63 -1.24
C ASN A 22 13.03 9.65 -2.28
N GLY A 23 11.81 10.20 -2.13
CA GLY A 23 11.23 11.15 -3.08
C GLY A 23 10.62 10.53 -4.34
N LEU A 24 10.72 9.20 -4.52
CA LEU A 24 10.06 8.47 -5.59
C LEU A 24 8.72 7.92 -5.11
N THR A 25 7.78 7.80 -6.04
CA THR A 25 6.45 7.21 -5.80
C THR A 25 6.27 6.02 -6.73
N PHE A 26 5.86 4.88 -6.17
CA PHE A 26 5.57 3.65 -6.90
C PHE A 26 4.12 3.27 -6.68
N GLU A 27 3.47 2.81 -7.74
CA GLU A 27 2.15 2.20 -7.64
C GLU A 27 2.32 0.73 -7.25
N CYS A 28 1.67 0.33 -6.16
CA CYS A 28 1.77 -1.00 -5.60
C CYS A 28 0.39 -1.50 -5.18
N VAL A 29 0.22 -2.81 -5.01
CA VAL A 29 -0.94 -3.40 -4.34
C VAL A 29 -0.53 -3.89 -2.96
N VAL A 30 -1.44 -3.81 -2.00
CA VAL A 30 -1.24 -4.41 -0.69
C VAL A 30 -1.57 -5.90 -0.78
N ARG A 31 -0.65 -6.76 -0.35
CA ARG A 31 -0.81 -8.22 -0.33
C ARG A 31 -1.17 -8.75 1.03
N ASP A 32 -0.60 -8.15 2.07
CA ASP A 32 -0.81 -8.57 3.44
C ASP A 32 -0.60 -7.40 4.41
N VAL A 33 -1.20 -7.51 5.60
CA VAL A 33 -1.11 -6.52 6.66
C VAL A 33 -0.78 -7.26 7.95
N ARG A 34 0.24 -6.79 8.67
CA ARG A 34 0.64 -7.36 9.96
C ARG A 34 0.92 -6.27 10.97
N GLU A 35 1.04 -6.68 12.23
CA GLU A 35 1.53 -5.83 13.29
C GLU A 35 2.82 -6.39 13.87
N VAL A 36 3.86 -5.55 13.95
CA VAL A 36 5.15 -5.91 14.56
C VAL A 36 5.44 -4.91 15.67
N TRP A 37 5.44 -5.40 16.91
CA TRP A 37 5.71 -4.59 18.12
C TRP A 37 4.78 -3.37 18.23
N GLY A 38 3.48 -3.55 17.97
CA GLY A 38 2.49 -2.48 18.02
C GLY A 38 2.56 -1.49 16.85
N LYS A 39 3.42 -1.74 15.85
CA LYS A 39 3.50 -0.93 14.63
C LYS A 39 2.91 -1.71 13.45
N PRO A 40 1.88 -1.17 12.80
CA PRO A 40 1.32 -1.83 11.62
C PRO A 40 2.31 -1.72 10.45
N GLN A 41 2.45 -2.81 9.71
CA GLN A 41 3.25 -2.94 8.50
C GLN A 41 2.41 -3.57 7.40
N VAL A 42 2.71 -3.19 6.16
CA VAL A 42 2.04 -3.74 4.98
C VAL A 42 3.05 -4.36 4.03
N GLN A 43 2.68 -5.50 3.47
CA GLN A 43 3.42 -6.10 2.37
C GLN A 43 2.89 -5.51 1.07
N ILE A 44 3.77 -4.89 0.30
CA ILE A 44 3.44 -4.31 -0.99
C ILE A 44 4.10 -5.09 -2.12
N GLU A 45 3.41 -5.14 -3.26
CA GLU A 45 3.94 -5.61 -4.54
C GLU A 45 3.74 -4.51 -5.58
N PRO A 46 4.77 -4.13 -6.37
CA PRO A 46 4.59 -3.13 -7.41
C PRO A 46 3.63 -3.65 -8.49
N VAL A 47 2.77 -2.76 -9.00
CA VAL A 47 1.83 -3.11 -10.10
C VAL A 47 2.59 -3.47 -11.38
N SER A 48 3.73 -2.82 -11.59
CA SER A 48 4.64 -3.09 -12.70
C SER A 48 6.01 -3.50 -12.17
N GLY A 49 6.48 -4.67 -12.60
CA GLY A 49 7.74 -5.27 -12.16
C GLY A 49 7.52 -6.46 -11.23
N SER A 50 8.50 -6.74 -10.37
CA SER A 50 8.47 -7.88 -9.45
C SER A 50 9.09 -7.52 -8.11
N GLY A 51 8.55 -8.09 -7.04
CA GLY A 51 9.17 -8.03 -5.71
C GLY A 51 8.15 -7.75 -4.61
N LEU A 52 8.36 -8.37 -3.45
CA LEU A 52 7.55 -8.15 -2.27
C LEU A 52 8.37 -7.42 -1.22
N LYS A 53 7.78 -6.42 -0.57
CA LYS A 53 8.46 -5.66 0.47
C LYS A 53 7.51 -5.32 1.62
N TRP A 54 7.97 -5.54 2.84
CA TRP A 54 7.32 -5.01 4.03
C TRP A 54 7.72 -3.56 4.24
N VAL A 55 6.73 -2.69 4.42
CA VAL A 55 6.91 -1.26 4.65
C VAL A 55 6.01 -0.78 5.77
N ASP A 56 6.43 0.29 6.44
CA ASP A 56 5.61 0.93 7.47
C ASP A 56 4.46 1.72 6.83
N LEU A 57 3.34 1.81 7.54
CA LEU A 57 2.15 2.54 7.08
C LEU A 57 2.43 3.99 6.68
N SER A 58 3.36 4.65 7.36
CA SER A 58 3.73 6.04 7.09
C SER A 58 4.30 6.25 5.68
N SER A 59 4.78 5.18 5.04
CA SER A 59 5.35 5.22 3.69
C SER A 59 4.32 4.91 2.60
N VAL A 60 3.07 4.61 2.95
CA VAL A 60 2.01 4.24 2.01
C VAL A 60 0.88 5.26 2.07
N LYS A 61 0.34 5.61 0.90
CA LYS A 61 -0.81 6.51 0.77
C LYS A 61 -1.86 5.86 -0.14
N LEU A 62 -3.14 6.00 0.20
CA LEU A 62 -4.20 5.70 -0.77
C LEU A 62 -4.11 6.71 -1.92
N PRO A 63 -4.37 6.30 -3.17
CA PRO A 63 -4.66 7.25 -4.23
C PRO A 63 -5.83 8.12 -3.78
N ALA A 64 -5.78 9.42 -4.10
CA ALA A 64 -6.87 10.32 -3.78
C ALA A 64 -8.18 9.76 -4.38
N ALA A 65 -9.26 9.78 -3.59
CA ALA A 65 -10.58 9.34 -4.04
C ALA A 65 -10.95 10.12 -5.31
N GLY A 66 -10.91 9.45 -6.46
CA GLY A 66 -11.10 10.06 -7.78
C GLY A 66 -10.12 9.62 -8.86
N MET A 67 -9.07 8.85 -8.54
CA MET A 67 -8.21 8.27 -9.56
C MET A 67 -8.82 6.94 -10.04
N GLU A 68 -9.63 7.00 -11.10
CA GLU A 68 -10.07 5.82 -11.85
C GLU A 68 -8.84 5.03 -12.27
N VAL A 69 -8.74 3.79 -11.78
CA VAL A 69 -7.85 2.78 -12.33
C VAL A 69 -8.35 2.46 -13.73
N ALA A 70 -7.69 3.03 -14.75
CA ALA A 70 -7.89 2.63 -16.13
C ALA A 70 -7.54 1.13 -16.23
N ARG A 71 -8.55 0.33 -16.58
CA ARG A 71 -8.47 -1.12 -16.79
C ARG A 71 -7.83 -1.43 -18.14
#